data_AF-A0A1M3BK06-F1
#
_entry.id   AF-A0A1M3BK06-F1
#
_cell.length_a   1.000
_cell.length_b   1.000
_cell.length_c   1.000
_cell.angle_alpha   90.00
_cell.angle_beta   90.00
_cell.angle_gamma   90.00
#
_symmetry.space_group_name_H-M   'P 1'
#
loop_
_entity.id
_entity.type
_entity.pdbx_description
1 polymer ?
#
loop_
_entity_poly.entity_id
_entity_poly.type
_entity_poly.pdbx_seq_one_letter_code
_entity_poly.pdbx_strand_id
1 'polypeptide(L)'
;MAAESQTADPRRLEGIVLKLLLDAHPTPVAEADLVRSLDDGTDDVEIGGAVEVAVRGLRDSGLANVADGLIFPTIAAVQLDQLLAD
;
A
#
# COMPACT_ATOMS: atom_id res chain seq x y z
N MET A 1 33.34 -1.55 -0.78
CA MET A 1 32.09 -0.76 -0.86
C MET A 1 30.98 -1.73 -1.21
N ALA A 2 30.23 -2.17 -0.19
CA ALA A 2 29.02 -2.94 -0.42
C ALA A 2 27.98 -1.98 -0.98
N ALA A 3 27.33 -2.35 -2.08
CA ALA A 3 26.08 -1.72 -2.46
C ALA A 3 25.09 -2.04 -1.35
N GLU A 4 24.80 -1.07 -0.50
CA GLU A 4 23.61 -1.11 0.34
C GLU A 4 22.44 -1.10 -0.64
N SER A 5 21.93 -2.29 -0.96
CA SER A 5 20.61 -2.42 -1.60
C SER A 5 19.69 -1.52 -0.79
N GLN A 6 19.20 -0.49 -1.45
CA GLN A 6 18.24 0.45 -0.91
C GLN A 6 16.91 -0.30 -0.78
N THR A 7 16.84 -1.26 0.16
CA THR A 7 15.60 -1.89 0.58
C THR A 7 14.67 -0.74 0.92
N ALA A 8 13.65 -0.54 0.08
CA ALA A 8 12.67 0.51 0.27
C ALA A 8 12.20 0.48 1.73
N ASP A 9 12.27 1.61 2.42
CA ASP A 9 11.80 1.73 3.79
C ASP A 9 10.36 1.16 3.88
N PRO A 10 10.11 0.10 4.66
CA PRO A 10 8.80 -0.55 4.70
C PRO A 10 7.67 0.43 5.01
N ARG A 11 7.92 1.42 5.87
CA ARG A 11 6.92 2.45 6.21
C ARG A 11 6.64 3.40 5.07
N ARG A 12 7.63 3.66 4.23
CA ARG A 12 7.44 4.47 3.03
C ARG A 12 6.53 3.74 2.04
N LEU A 13 6.72 2.43 1.87
CA LEU A 13 5.86 1.63 1.00
C LEU A 13 4.44 1.53 1.55
N GLU A 14 4.26 1.31 2.85
CA GLU A 14 2.95 1.39 3.53
C GLU A 14 2.26 2.73 3.23
N GLY A 15 2.98 3.85 3.34
CA GLY A 15 2.44 5.17 3.01
C GLY A 15 2.01 5.32 1.55
N ILE A 16 2.80 4.80 0.60
CA ILE A 16 2.45 4.85 -0.84
C ILE A 16 1.21 3.97 -1.11
N VAL A 17 1.19 2.74 -0.61
CA VAL A 17 0.04 1.83 -0.75
C VAL A 17 -1.22 2.45 -0.15
N LEU A 18 -1.13 3.03 1.05
CA LEU A 18 -2.26 3.71 1.68
C LEU A 18 -2.78 4.86 0.82
N LYS A 19 -1.88 5.65 0.21
CA LYS A 19 -2.29 6.73 -0.68
C LYS A 19 -3.03 6.22 -1.91
N LEU A 20 -2.55 5.16 -2.56
CA LEU A 20 -3.23 4.54 -3.69
C LEU A 20 -4.64 4.03 -3.31
N LEU A 21 -4.78 3.44 -2.12
CA LEU A 21 -6.08 2.99 -1.61
C LEU A 21 -7.05 4.15 -1.34
N LEU A 22 -6.55 5.26 -0.80
CA LEU A 22 -7.35 6.47 -0.55
C LEU A 22 -7.77 7.17 -1.84
N ASP A 23 -6.89 7.24 -2.84
CA ASP A 23 -7.19 7.84 -4.14
C ASP A 23 -8.22 7.02 -4.94
N ALA A 24 -8.23 5.70 -4.75
CA ALA A 24 -9.20 4.80 -5.38
C ALA A 24 -10.56 4.75 -4.65
N HIS A 25 -10.62 5.16 -3.37
CA HIS A 25 -11.83 5.08 -2.55
C HIS A 25 -13.00 5.86 -3.20
N PRO A 26 -14.22 5.27 -3.27
CA PRO A 26 -14.69 4.09 -2.55
C PRO A 26 -14.48 2.75 -3.28
N THR A 27 -13.72 2.73 -4.37
CA THR A 27 -13.47 1.52 -5.14
C THR A 27 -12.42 0.66 -4.42
N PRO A 28 -12.71 -0.62 -4.12
CA PRO A 28 -11.72 -1.52 -3.54
C PRO A 28 -10.68 -1.92 -4.61
N VAL A 29 -9.44 -2.15 -4.18
CA VAL A 29 -8.28 -2.39 -5.05
C VAL A 29 -7.78 -3.82 -4.90
N ALA A 30 -7.47 -4.50 -5.99
CA ALA A 30 -6.81 -5.81 -5.94
C ALA A 30 -5.30 -5.65 -5.71
N GLU A 31 -4.67 -6.61 -5.02
CA GLU A 31 -3.22 -6.58 -4.79
C GLU A 31 -2.42 -6.50 -6.11
N ALA A 32 -2.86 -7.22 -7.14
CA ALA A 32 -2.25 -7.17 -8.47
C ALA A 32 -2.27 -5.77 -9.09
N ASP A 33 -3.27 -4.94 -8.79
CA ASP A 33 -3.35 -3.57 -9.29
C ASP A 33 -2.43 -2.63 -8.51
N LEU A 34 -2.20 -2.90 -7.21
CA LEU A 34 -1.18 -2.20 -6.43
C LEU A 34 0.22 -2.52 -6.96
N VAL A 35 0.52 -3.79 -7.22
CA VAL A 35 1.80 -4.22 -7.81
C VAL A 35 2.03 -3.51 -9.15
N ARG A 36 1.04 -3.51 -10.04
CA ARG A 36 1.14 -2.80 -11.34
C ARG A 36 1.32 -1.29 -11.20
N SER A 37 0.75 -0.70 -10.16
CA SER A 37 0.85 0.75 -9.91
C SER A 37 2.21 1.15 -9.33
N LEU A 38 2.94 0.19 -8.75
CA LEU A 38 4.24 0.36 -8.13
C LEU A 38 5.40 -0.13 -9.01
N ASP A 39 5.10 -0.92 -10.04
CA ASP A 39 6.08 -1.40 -10.99
C ASP A 39 6.62 -0.24 -11.86
N ASP A 40 7.91 0.05 -11.67
CA ASP A 40 8.70 1.00 -12.45
C ASP A 40 9.69 0.31 -13.41
N GLY A 41 9.55 -1.00 -13.61
CA GLY A 41 10.48 -1.86 -14.35
C GLY A 41 11.42 -2.69 -13.47
N THR A 42 11.03 -2.92 -12.21
CA THR A 42 11.75 -3.77 -11.23
C THR A 42 11.16 -5.21 -11.27
N ASP A 43 11.86 -6.23 -10.74
CA ASP A 43 11.38 -7.62 -10.76
C ASP A 43 10.01 -7.78 -10.05
N ASP A 44 8.98 -8.16 -10.80
CA ASP A 44 7.58 -8.33 -10.35
C ASP A 44 7.46 -9.15 -9.06
N VAL A 45 8.34 -10.14 -8.85
CA VAL A 45 8.30 -11.03 -7.69
C VAL A 45 8.71 -10.30 -6.40
N GLU A 46 9.71 -9.42 -6.48
CA GLU A 46 10.16 -8.64 -5.32
C GLU A 46 9.12 -7.58 -4.93
N ILE A 47 8.49 -6.94 -5.92
CA ILE A 47 7.44 -5.95 -5.68
C ILE A 47 6.21 -6.61 -5.05
N GLY A 48 5.77 -7.77 -5.55
CA GLY A 48 4.63 -8.51 -5.00
C GLY A 48 4.79 -8.80 -3.51
N GLY A 49 5.95 -9.36 -3.11
CA GLY A 49 6.23 -9.64 -1.70
C GLY A 49 6.29 -8.37 -0.84
N ALA A 50 6.82 -7.26 -1.37
CA ALA A 50 6.87 -5.99 -0.65
C ALA A 50 5.47 -5.38 -0.47
N VAL A 51 4.60 -5.47 -1.49
CA VAL A 51 3.20 -5.03 -1.41
C VAL A 51 2.43 -5.85 -0.39
N GLU A 52 2.56 -7.18 -0.38
CA GLU A 52 1.92 -8.04 0.61
C GLU A 52 2.31 -7.63 2.05
N VAL A 53 3.60 -7.37 2.28
CA VAL A 53 4.12 -6.92 3.58
C VAL A 53 3.53 -5.56 3.97
N ALA A 54 3.46 -4.61 3.04
CA ALA A 54 2.90 -3.28 3.30
C ALA A 54 1.39 -3.34 3.60
N VAL A 55 0.62 -4.12 2.82
CA VAL A 55 -0.81 -4.33 3.05
C VAL A 55 -1.04 -4.96 4.42
N ARG A 56 -0.22 -5.94 4.81
CA ARG A 56 -0.28 -6.52 6.16
C ARG A 56 0.00 -5.48 7.24
N GLY A 57 1.02 -4.64 7.08
CA GLY A 57 1.32 -3.55 8.03
C GLY A 57 0.18 -2.54 8.19
N LEU A 58 -0.45 -2.14 7.07
CA LEU A 58 -1.63 -1.26 7.08
C LEU A 58 -2.85 -1.91 7.73
N ARG A 59 -3.05 -3.22 7.52
CA ARG A 59 -4.13 -3.97 8.17
C ARG A 59 -3.91 -4.06 9.68
N ASP A 60 -2.70 -4.43 10.08
CA ASP A 60 -2.36 -4.64 11.49
C ASP A 60 -2.37 -3.30 12.26
N SER A 61 -2.20 -2.17 11.58
CA SER A 61 -2.37 -0.81 12.13
C SER A 61 -3.81 -0.25 12.05
N GLY A 62 -4.74 -0.99 11.43
CA GLY A 62 -6.15 -0.59 11.31
C GLY A 62 -6.43 0.48 10.24
N LEU A 63 -5.50 0.70 9.30
CA LEU A 63 -5.62 1.67 8.21
C LEU A 63 -6.15 1.06 6.90
N ALA A 64 -5.99 -0.25 6.72
CA ALA A 64 -6.57 -1.00 5.63
C ALA A 64 -7.38 -2.20 6.13
N ASN A 65 -8.30 -2.68 5.31
CA ASN A 65 -9.00 -3.94 5.52
C ASN A 65 -8.96 -4.76 4.22
N VAL A 66 -9.03 -6.08 4.37
CA VAL A 66 -8.94 -7.04 3.26
C VAL A 66 -10.13 -7.98 3.34
N ALA A 67 -10.93 -8.05 2.27
CA ALA A 67 -12.02 -8.99 2.12
C ALA A 67 -12.09 -9.50 0.69
N ASP A 68 -12.24 -10.81 0.52
CA ASP A 68 -12.35 -11.48 -0.79
C ASP A 68 -11.22 -11.13 -1.78
N GLY A 69 -9.99 -10.95 -1.26
CA GLY A 69 -8.81 -10.59 -2.06
C GLY A 69 -8.76 -9.13 -2.50
N LEU A 70 -9.69 -8.31 -2.01
CA LEU A 70 -9.76 -6.88 -2.27
C LEU A 70 -9.38 -6.09 -1.03
N ILE A 71 -8.69 -4.98 -1.26
CA ILE A 71 -8.10 -4.12 -0.24
C ILE A 71 -8.81 -2.77 -0.28
N PHE A 72 -9.17 -2.24 0.88
CA PHE A 72 -9.86 -0.96 1.00
C PHE A 72 -9.37 -0.21 2.24
N PRO A 73 -9.32 1.13 2.20
CA PRO A 73 -8.98 1.90 3.38
C PRO A 73 -10.08 1.77 4.43
N THR A 74 -9.71 1.84 5.71
CA THR A 74 -10.72 1.91 6.78
C THR A 74 -11.33 3.31 6.85
N ILE A 75 -12.48 3.44 7.53
CA ILE A 75 -13.11 4.74 7.78
C ILE A 75 -12.14 5.68 8.51
N ALA A 76 -11.32 5.17 9.43
CA ALA A 76 -10.32 5.96 10.14
C ALA A 76 -9.26 6.54 9.20
N ALA A 77 -8.78 5.75 8.23
CA ALA A 77 -7.85 6.23 7.22
C ALA A 77 -8.46 7.31 6.32
N VAL A 78 -9.72 7.13 5.87
CA VAL A 78 -10.43 8.11 5.05
C VAL A 78 -10.65 9.43 5.81
N GLN A 79 -11.06 9.36 7.07
CA GLN A 79 -11.26 10.55 7.90
C GLN A 79 -9.94 11.31 8.16
N LEU A 80 -8.85 10.57 8.39
CA LEU A 80 -7.54 11.17 8.55
C LEU A 80 -7.07 11.90 7.28
N ASP A 81 -7.25 11.29 6.11
CA ASP A 81 -6.91 11.92 4.82
C ASP A 81 -7.69 13.23 4.60
N GLN A 82 -8.99 13.23 4.92
CA GLN A 82 -9.83 14.43 4.85
C GLN A 82 -9.34 15.53 5.80
N LEU A 83 -8.97 15.18 7.04
CA LEU A 83 -8.46 16.14 8.03
C LEU A 83 -7.10 16.74 7.65
N LEU A 84 -6.29 16.02 6.86
CA LEU A 84 -4.97 16.48 6.41
C LEU A 84 -5.02 17.25 5.08
N ALA A 85 -6.12 17.15 4.34
CA ALA A 85 -6.33 17.86 3.09
C ALA A 85 -6.89 19.30 3.30
N ASP A 86 -7.42 19.57 4.49
CA ASP A 86 -7.87 20.89 4.96
C ASP A 86 -6.70 21.75 5.47
#